data_AF-A0AAX6N2T0-F1
#
_entry.id   AF-A0AAX6N2T0-F1
#
_cell.length_a   1.000
_cell.length_b   1.000
_cell.length_c   1.000
_cell.angle_alpha   90.00
_cell.angle_beta   90.00
_cell.angle_gamma   90.00
#
_symmetry.space_group_name_H-M   'P 1'
#
loop_
_entity.id
_entity.type
_entity.pdbx_description
1 polymer ?
#
loop_
_entity_poly.entity_id
_entity_poly.type
_entity_poly.pdbx_seq_one_letter_code
_entity_poly.pdbx_strand_id
1 'polypeptide(L)'
;MESKVFSMFKRVLVVASLLLVFTSVFNFKTIGTQAAENVDSQNLTDEELDQELALIDEEASNGELEFLDAEDMDKNEVYTEDDLATLEEGLSLIESLPDELATEDTTVERLDWMIDNTEDSELQSALVAEKEKITNTVPVIAAFSAGKCARGIATAIAQNAVPIAKILKIKKAVKVAGGTARFANKLVQSYDYYSRIKKPGSRVAKYSKTTAMKLALKKTAKATPDAFDALYALLGIDSFINGCLK
;
A
#
# COMPACT_ATOMS: atom_id res chain seq x y z
N MET A 1 -28.53 15.06 66.36
CA MET A 1 -27.09 14.91 66.03
C MET A 1 -26.88 14.12 64.73
N GLU A 2 -27.88 14.02 63.84
CA GLU A 2 -27.90 13.05 62.73
C GLU A 2 -27.76 13.67 61.32
N SER A 3 -27.87 14.99 61.15
CA SER A 3 -27.83 15.61 59.81
C SER A 3 -26.41 15.81 59.25
N LYS A 4 -25.39 15.94 60.12
CA LYS A 4 -24.00 16.12 59.67
C LYS A 4 -23.34 14.81 59.21
N VAL A 5 -23.72 13.68 59.80
CA VAL A 5 -23.16 12.37 59.45
C VAL A 5 -23.62 11.94 58.06
N PHE A 6 -24.90 12.18 57.72
CA PHE A 6 -25.46 11.84 56.41
C PHE A 6 -24.86 12.69 55.27
N SER A 7 -24.56 13.97 55.54
CA SER A 7 -23.87 14.85 54.58
C SER A 7 -22.42 14.43 54.33
N MET A 8 -21.73 13.90 55.34
CA MET A 8 -20.36 13.41 55.20
C MET A 8 -20.34 12.12 54.35
N PHE A 9 -21.27 11.18 54.61
CA PHE A 9 -21.38 9.94 53.84
C PHE A 9 -21.68 10.20 52.36
N LYS A 10 -22.57 11.15 52.04
CA LYS A 10 -22.90 11.49 50.65
C LYS A 10 -21.69 12.06 49.89
N ARG A 11 -20.84 12.84 50.56
CA ARG A 11 -19.59 13.38 49.97
C ARG A 11 -18.54 12.29 49.77
N VAL A 12 -18.39 11.37 50.72
CA VAL A 12 -17.47 10.22 50.61
C VAL A 12 -17.88 9.29 49.46
N LEU A 13 -19.19 9.05 49.29
CA LEU A 13 -19.69 8.16 48.23
C LEU A 13 -19.52 8.78 46.83
N VAL A 14 -19.73 10.09 46.68
CA VAL A 14 -19.50 10.81 45.41
C VAL A 14 -18.00 10.86 45.06
N VAL A 15 -17.12 11.07 46.03
CA VAL A 15 -15.67 11.06 45.81
C VAL A 15 -15.16 9.65 45.46
N ALA A 16 -15.70 8.60 46.09
CA ALA A 16 -15.37 7.22 45.75
C ALA A 16 -15.85 6.82 44.34
N SER A 17 -17.03 7.26 43.91
CA SER A 17 -17.51 7.04 42.54
C SER A 17 -16.71 7.82 41.49
N LEU A 18 -16.28 9.05 41.79
CA LEU A 18 -15.39 9.81 40.90
C LEU A 18 -14.00 9.18 40.78
N LEU A 19 -13.43 8.66 41.87
CA LEU A 19 -12.15 7.95 41.85
C LEU A 19 -12.23 6.65 41.04
N LEU A 20 -13.34 5.90 41.13
CA LEU A 20 -13.54 4.70 40.32
C LEU A 20 -13.65 5.02 38.82
N VAL A 21 -14.36 6.09 38.45
CA VAL A 21 -14.45 6.56 37.05
C VAL A 21 -13.08 7.02 36.53
N PHE A 22 -12.29 7.72 37.35
CA PHE A 22 -10.93 8.12 36.97
C PHE A 22 -9.99 6.91 36.80
N THR A 23 -10.07 5.88 37.67
CA THR A 23 -9.27 4.67 37.47
C THR A 23 -9.69 3.84 36.25
N SER A 24 -10.96 3.89 35.82
CA SER A 24 -11.39 3.24 34.57
C SER A 24 -10.93 3.98 33.31
N VAL A 25 -10.90 5.32 33.32
CA VAL A 25 -10.41 6.12 32.17
C VAL A 25 -8.89 6.00 32.03
N PHE A 26 -8.15 5.90 33.13
CA PHE A 26 -6.69 5.70 33.09
C PHE A 26 -6.28 4.27 32.71
N ASN A 27 -7.06 3.24 33.08
CA ASN A 27 -6.78 1.86 32.62
C ASN A 27 -7.11 1.66 31.13
N PHE A 28 -8.04 2.41 30.55
CA PHE A 28 -8.29 2.34 29.10
C PHE A 28 -7.10 2.88 28.28
N LYS A 29 -6.38 3.88 28.80
CA LYS A 29 -5.21 4.48 28.11
C LYS A 29 -3.94 3.64 28.23
N THR A 30 -3.78 2.85 29.29
CA THR A 30 -2.63 1.95 29.48
C THR A 30 -2.79 0.59 28.82
N ILE A 31 -4.02 0.07 28.68
CA ILE A 31 -4.27 -1.15 27.89
C ILE A 31 -4.08 -0.88 26.39
N GLY A 32 -4.40 0.33 25.90
CA GLY A 32 -4.12 0.73 24.52
C GLY A 32 -2.64 0.86 24.17
N THR A 33 -1.75 1.03 25.16
CA THR A 33 -0.30 1.20 24.92
C THR A 33 0.46 -0.11 24.88
N GLN A 34 0.01 -1.15 25.59
CA GLN A 34 0.66 -2.47 25.55
C GLN A 34 0.20 -3.37 24.39
N ALA A 35 -0.95 -3.06 23.78
CA ALA A 35 -1.38 -3.72 22.54
C ALA A 35 -0.63 -3.19 21.30
N ALA A 36 0.01 -2.01 21.38
CA ALA A 36 0.67 -1.38 20.23
C ALA A 36 2.06 -1.96 19.90
N GLU A 37 2.64 -2.79 20.78
CA GLU A 37 4.03 -3.25 20.64
C GLU A 37 4.17 -4.63 19.97
N ASN A 38 3.06 -5.30 19.62
CA ASN A 38 3.11 -6.64 19.02
C ASN A 38 2.15 -6.86 17.84
N VAL A 39 1.63 -5.78 17.24
CA VAL A 39 0.79 -5.84 16.03
C VAL A 39 1.62 -5.35 14.84
N ASP A 40 2.67 -6.11 14.50
CA ASP A 40 3.45 -5.89 13.26
C ASP A 40 3.37 -7.11 12.33
N SER A 41 2.32 -7.94 12.49
CA SER A 41 2.08 -9.11 11.64
C SER A 41 0.63 -9.32 11.22
N GLN A 42 -0.31 -8.49 11.67
CA GLN A 42 -1.69 -8.59 11.21
C GLN A 42 -1.85 -7.82 9.90
N ASN A 43 -2.12 -8.56 8.83
CA ASN A 43 -2.69 -8.02 7.61
C ASN A 43 -3.98 -7.27 8.01
N LEU A 44 -3.93 -5.95 8.10
CA LEU A 44 -5.14 -5.12 8.22
C LEU A 44 -6.12 -5.54 7.12
N THR A 45 -7.35 -5.80 7.53
CA THR A 45 -8.48 -6.06 6.64
C THR A 45 -8.84 -4.80 5.87
N ASP A 46 -9.61 -4.94 4.80
CA ASP A 46 -10.07 -3.78 4.04
C ASP A 46 -10.86 -2.80 4.92
N GLU A 47 -11.73 -3.31 5.80
CA GLU A 47 -12.51 -2.45 6.71
C GLU A 47 -11.61 -1.69 7.68
N GLU A 48 -10.58 -2.35 8.24
CA GLU A 48 -9.62 -1.69 9.12
C GLU A 48 -8.77 -0.66 8.38
N LEU A 49 -8.40 -0.89 7.11
CA LEU A 49 -7.72 0.10 6.28
C LEU A 49 -8.59 1.32 6.00
N ASP A 50 -9.91 1.14 5.81
CA ASP A 50 -10.84 2.27 5.64
C ASP A 50 -10.97 3.09 6.91
N GLN A 51 -11.07 2.42 8.06
CA GLN A 51 -11.11 3.08 9.36
C GLN A 51 -9.82 3.86 9.63
N GLU A 52 -8.66 3.28 9.35
CA GLU A 52 -7.36 3.95 9.48
C GLU A 52 -7.26 5.18 8.55
N LEU A 53 -7.67 5.07 7.28
CA LEU A 53 -7.69 6.23 6.38
C LEU A 53 -8.60 7.34 6.89
N ALA A 54 -9.76 7.00 7.45
CA ALA A 54 -10.69 7.98 8.01
C ALA A 54 -10.09 8.69 9.23
N LEU A 55 -9.39 7.96 10.11
CA LEU A 55 -8.68 8.53 11.26
C LEU A 55 -7.54 9.45 10.82
N ILE A 56 -6.77 9.06 9.80
CA ILE A 56 -5.71 9.90 9.24
C ILE A 56 -6.30 11.19 8.65
N ASP A 57 -7.38 11.09 7.88
CA ASP A 57 -8.03 12.26 7.27
C ASP A 57 -8.63 13.18 8.37
N GLU A 58 -9.13 12.63 9.48
CA GLU A 58 -9.59 13.39 10.65
C GLU A 58 -8.43 14.12 11.37
N GLU A 59 -7.36 13.40 11.73
CA GLU A 59 -6.17 13.98 12.37
C GLU A 59 -5.39 14.94 11.45
N ALA A 60 -5.46 14.77 10.13
CA ALA A 60 -4.93 15.76 9.20
C ALA A 60 -5.79 17.04 9.22
N SER A 61 -7.12 16.89 9.25
CA SER A 61 -8.04 18.03 9.24
C SER A 61 -8.00 18.86 10.53
N ASN A 62 -7.67 18.24 11.66
CA ASN A 62 -7.56 18.91 12.96
C ASN A 62 -6.16 19.54 13.19
N GLY A 63 -5.23 19.36 12.25
CA GLY A 63 -3.86 19.87 12.30
C GLY A 63 -2.91 19.10 13.22
N GLU A 64 -3.31 17.91 13.68
CA GLU A 64 -2.52 17.03 14.54
C GLU A 64 -1.56 16.14 13.72
N LEU A 65 -1.92 15.86 12.48
CA LEU A 65 -1.02 15.41 11.42
C LEU A 65 -0.74 16.55 10.44
N GLU A 66 0.54 16.76 10.14
CA GLU A 66 0.94 17.62 9.04
C GLU A 66 0.56 16.93 7.73
N PHE A 67 -0.44 17.48 7.03
CA PHE A 67 -0.74 17.10 5.65
C PHE A 67 0.37 17.69 4.79
N LEU A 68 1.22 16.84 4.22
CA LEU A 68 2.15 17.30 3.20
C LEU A 68 1.33 17.47 1.93
N ASP A 69 1.07 18.72 1.56
CA ASP A 69 0.60 19.03 0.23
C ASP A 69 1.61 18.49 -0.79
N ALA A 70 1.12 17.99 -1.93
CA ALA A 70 1.96 17.33 -2.94
C ALA A 70 3.14 18.21 -3.44
N GLU A 71 3.10 19.52 -3.17
CA GLU A 71 4.10 20.52 -3.53
C GLU A 71 5.23 20.66 -2.48
N ASP A 72 5.01 20.23 -1.23
CA ASP A 72 5.96 20.38 -0.11
C ASP A 72 6.70 19.09 0.27
N MET A 73 6.46 18.00 -0.48
CA MET A 73 7.16 16.73 -0.29
C MET A 73 8.58 16.80 -0.87
N ASP A 74 9.56 17.09 0.00
CA ASP A 74 10.98 16.97 -0.30
C ASP A 74 11.32 15.54 -0.79
N LYS A 75 12.05 15.46 -1.91
CA LYS A 75 12.46 14.26 -2.66
C LYS A 75 13.47 13.38 -1.90
N ASN A 76 13.19 13.03 -0.66
CA ASN A 76 13.93 11.97 0.00
C ASN A 76 13.39 10.62 -0.54
N GLU A 77 14.00 10.19 -1.64
CA GLU A 77 13.59 9.09 -2.51
C GLU A 77 13.53 7.75 -1.77
N VAL A 78 12.32 7.30 -1.41
CA VAL A 78 12.08 5.88 -1.16
C VAL A 78 12.05 5.09 -2.48
N TYR A 79 11.78 5.78 -3.59
CA TYR A 79 11.85 5.30 -4.96
C TYR A 79 12.82 6.18 -5.74
N THR A 80 13.73 5.57 -6.49
CA THR A 80 14.59 6.32 -7.43
C THR A 80 13.78 6.73 -8.66
N GLU A 81 14.31 7.68 -9.44
CA GLU A 81 13.75 8.02 -10.75
C GLU A 81 13.64 6.80 -11.67
N ASP A 82 14.62 5.89 -11.64
CA ASP A 82 14.59 4.62 -12.36
C ASP A 82 13.45 3.71 -11.89
N ASP A 83 13.21 3.58 -10.58
CA ASP A 83 12.13 2.74 -10.06
C ASP A 83 10.75 3.25 -10.50
N LEU A 84 10.58 4.58 -10.51
CA LEU A 84 9.34 5.21 -10.97
C LEU A 84 9.17 5.02 -12.48
N ALA A 85 10.24 5.20 -13.26
CA ALA A 85 10.22 4.99 -14.71
C ALA A 85 9.83 3.54 -15.06
N THR A 86 10.42 2.53 -14.42
CA THR A 86 10.06 1.13 -14.64
C THR A 86 8.60 0.84 -14.26
N LEU A 87 8.09 1.43 -13.17
CA LEU A 87 6.68 1.28 -12.78
C LEU A 87 5.73 1.92 -13.80
N GLU A 88 6.03 3.15 -14.23
CA GLU A 88 5.25 3.87 -15.23
C GLU A 88 5.25 3.13 -16.56
N GLU A 89 6.39 2.66 -17.04
CA GLU A 89 6.45 1.92 -18.29
C GLU A 89 5.69 0.58 -18.19
N GLY A 90 5.87 -0.17 -17.10
CA GLY A 90 5.19 -1.45 -16.90
C GLY A 90 3.67 -1.33 -16.84
N LEU A 91 3.16 -0.31 -16.15
CA LEU A 91 1.72 -0.02 -16.11
C LEU A 91 1.21 0.49 -17.46
N SER A 92 2.03 1.24 -18.20
CA SER A 92 1.70 1.75 -19.54
C SER A 92 1.56 0.60 -20.53
N LEU A 93 2.44 -0.41 -20.47
CA LEU A 93 2.31 -1.65 -21.25
C LEU A 93 0.98 -2.36 -20.97
N ILE A 94 0.60 -2.48 -19.70
CA ILE A 94 -0.68 -3.10 -19.31
C ILE A 94 -1.87 -2.26 -19.82
N GLU A 95 -1.79 -0.93 -19.72
CA GLU A 95 -2.84 -0.02 -20.16
C GLU A 95 -3.02 -0.01 -21.68
N SER A 96 -1.92 -0.08 -22.43
CA SER A 96 -1.88 -0.06 -23.90
C SER A 96 -2.06 -1.42 -24.56
N LEU A 97 -2.07 -2.51 -23.78
CA LEU A 97 -2.25 -3.86 -24.31
C LEU A 97 -3.51 -3.97 -25.18
N PRO A 98 -3.39 -4.42 -26.45
CA PRO A 98 -4.52 -4.63 -27.35
C PRO A 98 -5.54 -5.62 -26.77
N ASP A 99 -6.83 -5.30 -26.91
CA ASP A 99 -7.90 -6.15 -26.37
C ASP A 99 -7.96 -7.53 -27.07
N GLU A 100 -7.41 -7.65 -28.28
CA GLU A 100 -7.26 -8.92 -29.02
C GLU A 100 -6.19 -9.85 -28.41
N LEU A 101 -5.22 -9.30 -27.66
CA LEU A 101 -4.23 -10.07 -26.90
C LEU A 101 -4.67 -10.30 -25.45
N ALA A 102 -5.86 -9.80 -25.10
CA ALA A 102 -6.44 -9.86 -23.77
C ALA A 102 -7.30 -11.13 -23.58
N THR A 103 -6.84 -12.27 -24.08
CA THR A 103 -7.49 -13.59 -23.96
C THR A 103 -6.52 -14.66 -23.48
N GLU A 104 -7.02 -15.73 -22.86
CA GLU A 104 -6.18 -16.75 -22.22
C GLU A 104 -5.27 -17.51 -23.21
N ASP A 105 -5.77 -17.74 -24.43
CA ASP A 105 -5.09 -18.47 -25.49
C ASP A 105 -3.94 -17.69 -26.14
N THR A 106 -3.90 -16.36 -26.01
CA THR A 106 -2.87 -15.50 -26.60
C THR A 106 -1.75 -15.14 -25.63
N THR A 107 -1.52 -15.94 -24.58
CA THR A 107 -0.59 -15.60 -23.51
C THR A 107 0.85 -15.40 -24.03
N VAL A 108 1.31 -16.20 -24.98
CA VAL A 108 2.67 -16.07 -25.54
C VAL A 108 2.76 -14.84 -26.44
N GLU A 109 1.78 -14.64 -27.32
CA GLU A 109 1.68 -13.48 -28.21
C GLU A 109 1.58 -12.17 -27.44
N ARG A 110 0.88 -12.18 -26.29
CA ARG A 110 0.80 -11.06 -25.36
C ARG A 110 2.16 -10.72 -24.78
N LEU A 111 2.91 -11.71 -24.32
CA LEU A 111 4.26 -11.50 -23.78
C LEU A 111 5.20 -11.00 -24.88
N ASP A 112 5.12 -11.54 -26.09
CA ASP A 112 5.88 -11.06 -27.25
C ASP A 112 5.58 -9.60 -27.56
N TRP A 113 4.31 -9.24 -27.61
CA TRP A 113 3.90 -7.85 -27.80
C TRP A 113 4.44 -6.95 -26.69
N MET A 114 4.38 -7.37 -25.42
CA MET A 114 4.90 -6.57 -24.31
C MET A 114 6.43 -6.39 -24.38
N ILE A 115 7.17 -7.42 -24.80
CA ILE A 115 8.63 -7.37 -25.00
C ILE A 115 8.98 -6.39 -26.14
N ASP A 116 8.23 -6.41 -27.23
CA ASP A 116 8.47 -5.56 -28.40
C ASP A 116 8.05 -4.10 -28.18
N ASN A 117 7.25 -3.80 -27.15
CA ASN A 117 6.71 -2.47 -26.88
C ASN A 117 7.29 -1.81 -25.62
N THR A 118 8.39 -2.36 -25.06
CA THR A 118 9.09 -1.80 -23.90
C THR A 118 10.54 -1.49 -24.25
N GLU A 119 11.04 -0.35 -23.78
CA GLU A 119 12.45 0.06 -23.87
C GLU A 119 13.20 -0.21 -22.54
N ASP A 120 12.48 -0.44 -21.44
CA ASP A 120 13.06 -0.79 -20.14
C ASP A 120 13.65 -2.22 -20.14
N SER A 121 14.96 -2.30 -19.91
CA SER A 121 15.70 -3.56 -19.94
C SER A 121 15.30 -4.53 -18.81
N GLU A 122 14.82 -4.05 -17.67
CA GLU A 122 14.38 -4.90 -16.57
C GLU A 122 13.04 -5.55 -16.92
N LEU A 123 12.12 -4.80 -17.53
CA LEU A 123 10.86 -5.30 -18.07
C LEU A 123 11.10 -6.31 -19.17
N GLN A 124 11.96 -6.03 -20.16
CA GLN A 124 12.32 -7.00 -21.19
C GLN A 124 12.84 -8.31 -20.58
N SER A 125 13.82 -8.23 -19.68
CA SER A 125 14.40 -9.41 -19.03
C SER A 125 13.36 -10.21 -18.22
N ALA A 126 12.47 -9.53 -17.50
CA ALA A 126 11.42 -10.16 -16.72
C ALA A 126 10.37 -10.84 -17.61
N LEU A 127 9.94 -10.19 -18.69
CA LEU A 127 8.96 -10.71 -19.63
C LEU A 127 9.50 -11.89 -20.44
N VAL A 128 10.75 -11.83 -20.91
CA VAL A 128 11.43 -12.94 -21.57
C VAL A 128 11.50 -14.15 -20.63
N ALA A 129 11.90 -13.94 -19.38
CA ALA A 129 11.97 -15.02 -18.41
C ALA A 129 10.60 -15.63 -18.11
N GLU A 130 9.52 -14.84 -18.08
CA GLU A 130 8.18 -15.36 -17.90
C GLU A 130 7.69 -16.15 -19.13
N LYS A 131 7.96 -15.65 -20.34
CA LYS A 131 7.70 -16.36 -21.59
C LYS A 131 8.41 -17.71 -21.60
N GLU A 132 9.69 -17.75 -21.24
CA GLU A 132 10.47 -18.97 -21.25
C GLU A 132 10.00 -20.01 -20.24
N LYS A 133 9.43 -19.61 -19.09
CA LYS A 133 8.79 -20.57 -18.17
C LYS A 133 7.59 -21.28 -18.80
N ILE A 134 6.92 -20.62 -19.75
CA ILE A 134 5.77 -21.17 -20.45
C ILE A 134 6.23 -22.02 -21.64
N THR A 135 7.24 -21.56 -22.39
CA THR A 135 7.65 -22.19 -23.65
C THR A 135 8.77 -23.24 -23.50
N ASN A 136 9.57 -23.17 -22.44
CA ASN A 136 10.74 -24.03 -22.23
C ASN A 136 10.68 -24.76 -20.88
N THR A 137 11.30 -25.94 -20.80
CA THR A 137 11.41 -26.75 -19.57
C THR A 137 12.71 -26.51 -18.79
N VAL A 138 13.60 -25.63 -19.28
CA VAL A 138 14.89 -25.34 -18.64
C VAL A 138 14.80 -24.00 -17.90
N PRO A 139 15.24 -23.93 -16.64
CA PRO A 139 15.22 -22.69 -15.87
C PRO A 139 16.15 -21.66 -16.48
N VAL A 140 15.62 -20.47 -16.79
CA VAL A 140 16.41 -19.34 -17.29
C VAL A 140 16.75 -18.38 -16.16
N ILE A 141 18.01 -17.95 -16.16
CA ILE A 141 18.52 -16.91 -15.26
C ILE A 141 18.39 -15.58 -15.99
N ALA A 142 17.40 -14.78 -15.63
CA ALA A 142 17.25 -13.42 -16.13
C ALA A 142 18.44 -12.55 -15.65
N ALA A 143 19.09 -11.87 -16.61
CA ALA A 143 20.09 -10.87 -16.33
C ALA A 143 19.42 -9.51 -16.10
N PHE A 144 19.78 -8.85 -15.01
CA PHE A 144 19.23 -7.57 -14.59
C PHE A 144 20.37 -6.58 -14.38
N SER A 145 20.14 -5.32 -14.72
CA SER A 145 21.11 -4.23 -14.78
C SER A 145 20.83 -3.12 -13.76
N ALA A 146 19.59 -3.01 -13.28
CA ALA A 146 19.13 -1.94 -12.40
C ALA A 146 19.11 -2.33 -10.90
N GLY A 147 18.66 -1.38 -10.08
CA GLY A 147 18.46 -1.55 -8.63
C GLY A 147 17.47 -2.66 -8.28
N LYS A 148 17.50 -3.10 -7.02
CA LYS A 148 16.65 -4.20 -6.54
C LYS A 148 15.15 -3.91 -6.67
N CYS A 149 14.73 -2.64 -6.59
CA CYS A 149 13.33 -2.25 -6.67
C CYS A 149 12.82 -2.28 -8.12
N ALA A 150 13.47 -1.60 -9.07
CA ALA A 150 13.18 -1.71 -10.51
C ALA A 150 13.04 -3.17 -10.98
N ARG A 151 14.00 -4.04 -10.62
CA ARG A 151 13.91 -5.48 -10.88
C ARG A 151 12.66 -6.12 -10.26
N GLY A 152 12.33 -5.73 -9.02
CA GLY A 152 11.16 -6.21 -8.29
C GLY A 152 9.85 -5.82 -8.97
N ILE A 153 9.76 -4.58 -9.44
CA ILE A 153 8.65 -4.01 -10.22
C ILE A 153 8.52 -4.75 -11.54
N ALA A 154 9.60 -4.86 -12.31
CA ALA A 154 9.58 -5.53 -13.61
C ALA A 154 9.13 -6.99 -13.51
N THR A 155 9.65 -7.71 -12.50
CA THR A 155 9.23 -9.09 -12.21
C THR A 155 7.75 -9.17 -11.84
N ALA A 156 7.25 -8.22 -11.04
CA ALA A 156 5.85 -8.20 -10.66
C ALA A 156 4.93 -7.93 -11.86
N ILE A 157 5.31 -7.02 -12.76
CA ILE A 157 4.58 -6.74 -14.00
C ILE A 157 4.53 -8.01 -14.87
N ALA A 158 5.67 -8.64 -15.13
CA ALA A 158 5.75 -9.84 -15.95
C ALA A 158 4.90 -10.99 -15.39
N GLN A 159 4.95 -11.24 -14.07
CA GLN A 159 4.13 -12.29 -13.44
C GLN A 159 2.63 -12.04 -13.50
N ASN A 160 2.20 -10.77 -13.54
CA ASN A 160 0.78 -10.44 -13.72
C ASN A 160 0.38 -10.30 -15.19
N ALA A 161 1.34 -10.29 -16.11
CA ALA A 161 1.07 -10.30 -17.55
C ALA A 161 0.52 -11.66 -18.02
N VAL A 162 0.71 -12.74 -17.26
CA VAL A 162 0.21 -14.08 -17.61
C VAL A 162 -1.29 -14.21 -17.34
N PRO A 163 -1.82 -14.00 -16.12
CA PRO A 163 -3.23 -14.23 -15.84
C PRO A 163 -4.09 -13.07 -16.37
N ILE A 164 -4.92 -13.34 -17.38
CA ILE A 164 -5.65 -12.28 -18.08
C ILE A 164 -6.58 -11.47 -17.18
N ALA A 165 -7.22 -12.13 -16.21
CA ALA A 165 -8.12 -11.49 -15.26
C ALA A 165 -7.41 -10.40 -14.45
N LYS A 166 -6.11 -10.55 -14.16
CA LYS A 166 -5.35 -9.56 -13.41
C LYS A 166 -5.01 -8.35 -14.27
N ILE A 167 -4.56 -8.56 -15.51
CA ILE A 167 -4.34 -7.47 -16.48
C ILE A 167 -5.58 -6.60 -16.61
N LEU A 168 -6.74 -7.21 -16.87
CA LEU A 168 -7.97 -6.45 -17.11
C LEU A 168 -8.38 -5.63 -15.88
N LYS A 169 -8.19 -6.19 -14.67
CA LYS A 169 -8.43 -5.45 -13.43
C LYS A 169 -7.43 -4.31 -13.23
N ILE A 170 -6.14 -4.53 -13.49
CA ILE A 170 -5.10 -3.48 -13.39
C ILE A 170 -5.36 -2.38 -14.42
N LYS A 171 -5.60 -2.72 -15.69
CA LYS A 171 -5.96 -1.78 -16.78
C LYS A 171 -7.15 -0.91 -16.38
N LYS A 172 -8.21 -1.50 -15.81
CA LYS A 172 -9.36 -0.76 -15.29
C LYS A 172 -9.00 0.15 -14.11
N ALA A 173 -8.22 -0.34 -13.15
CA ALA A 173 -7.83 0.40 -11.96
C ALA A 173 -6.98 1.64 -12.29
N VAL A 174 -5.97 1.46 -13.15
CA VAL A 174 -5.09 2.54 -13.63
C VAL A 174 -5.91 3.59 -14.39
N LYS A 175 -6.83 3.16 -15.26
CA LYS A 175 -7.71 4.08 -16.00
C LYS A 175 -8.61 4.90 -15.07
N VAL A 176 -9.18 4.29 -14.03
CA VAL A 176 -9.99 4.99 -12.99
C VAL A 176 -9.14 5.97 -12.19
N ALA A 177 -7.87 5.66 -11.93
CA ALA A 177 -6.94 6.55 -11.24
C ALA A 177 -6.48 7.76 -12.09
N GLY A 178 -6.82 7.79 -13.38
CA GLY A 178 -6.52 8.87 -14.32
C GLY A 178 -5.34 8.57 -15.24
N GLY A 179 -5.07 7.29 -15.52
CA GLY A 179 -3.99 6.82 -16.38
C GLY A 179 -2.71 6.51 -15.62
N THR A 180 -1.78 5.84 -16.30
CA THR A 180 -0.55 5.31 -15.72
C THR A 180 0.31 6.33 -14.98
N ALA A 181 0.75 7.41 -15.64
CA ALA A 181 1.65 8.39 -15.04
C ALA A 181 1.01 9.04 -13.78
N ARG A 182 -0.30 9.33 -13.84
CA ARG A 182 -1.00 9.91 -12.69
C ARG A 182 -1.13 8.91 -11.53
N PHE A 183 -1.34 7.63 -11.85
CA PHE A 183 -1.39 6.58 -10.84
C PHE A 183 -0.02 6.41 -10.16
N ALA A 184 1.06 6.25 -10.93
CA ALA A 184 2.39 5.99 -10.40
C ALA A 184 2.87 7.14 -9.49
N ASN A 185 2.76 8.39 -9.96
CA ASN A 185 3.11 9.57 -9.17
C ASN A 185 2.31 9.65 -7.86
N LYS A 186 0.99 9.47 -7.92
CA LYS A 186 0.15 9.49 -6.70
C LYS A 186 0.47 8.35 -5.74
N LEU A 187 0.78 7.17 -6.27
CA LEU A 187 1.12 6.01 -5.46
C LEU A 187 2.40 6.26 -4.69
N VAL A 188 3.45 6.74 -5.37
CA VAL A 188 4.73 7.06 -4.74
C VAL A 188 4.57 8.17 -3.69
N GLN A 189 3.86 9.25 -4.03
CA GLN A 189 3.56 10.33 -3.08
C GLN A 189 2.79 9.82 -1.86
N SER A 190 1.72 9.06 -2.08
CA SER A 190 0.92 8.51 -0.98
C SER A 190 1.73 7.57 -0.11
N TYR A 191 2.54 6.70 -0.72
CA TYR A 191 3.40 5.78 0.01
C TYR A 191 4.44 6.51 0.85
N ASP A 192 5.12 7.50 0.27
CA ASP A 192 6.12 8.29 0.98
C ASP A 192 5.49 9.00 2.19
N TYR A 193 4.31 9.60 2.01
CA TYR A 193 3.51 10.16 3.10
C TYR A 193 3.22 9.13 4.20
N TYR A 194 2.56 8.01 3.87
CA TYR A 194 2.18 7.00 4.86
C TYR A 194 3.38 6.32 5.54
N SER A 195 4.53 6.26 4.87
CA SER A 195 5.77 5.72 5.44
C SER A 195 6.42 6.65 6.48
N ARG A 196 6.11 7.95 6.43
CA ARG A 196 6.72 8.98 7.29
C ARG A 196 5.89 9.30 8.51
N ILE A 197 4.57 9.33 8.34
CA ILE A 197 3.65 9.70 9.40
C ILE A 197 3.62 8.67 10.54
N LYS A 198 3.12 9.12 11.68
CA LYS A 198 2.83 8.26 12.82
C LYS A 198 1.41 7.72 12.69
N LYS A 199 1.17 6.55 13.29
CA LYS A 199 -0.18 6.01 13.42
C LYS A 199 -1.04 6.96 14.28
N PRO A 200 -2.31 7.20 13.93
CA PRO A 200 -3.26 7.91 14.76
C PRO A 200 -3.24 7.42 16.21
N GLY A 201 -3.29 8.37 17.15
CA GLY A 201 -3.18 8.08 18.59
C GLY A 201 -1.83 7.52 19.08
N SER A 202 -0.81 7.36 18.21
CA SER A 202 0.53 6.91 18.60
C SER A 202 1.56 8.02 18.53
N ARG A 203 2.41 8.11 19.56
CA ARG A 203 3.50 9.11 19.61
C ARG A 203 4.80 8.63 18.98
N VAL A 204 4.96 7.33 18.81
CA VAL A 204 6.22 6.69 18.42
C VAL A 204 6.08 5.68 17.28
N ALA A 205 4.90 5.07 17.10
CA ALA A 205 4.72 4.04 16.08
C ALA A 205 4.45 4.66 14.71
N LYS A 206 5.21 4.23 13.72
CA LYS A 206 4.94 4.50 12.29
C LYS A 206 4.27 3.29 11.64
N TYR A 207 3.72 3.48 10.45
CA TYR A 207 3.27 2.35 9.65
C TYR A 207 4.46 1.52 9.16
N SER A 208 4.28 0.19 9.10
CA SER A 208 5.23 -0.67 8.40
C SER A 208 5.18 -0.35 6.89
N LYS A 209 6.28 -0.60 6.17
CA LYS A 209 6.35 -0.34 4.71
C LYS A 209 5.20 -1.01 3.94
N THR A 210 4.84 -2.23 4.31
CA THR A 210 3.69 -2.95 3.71
C THR A 210 2.36 -2.26 4.01
N THR A 211 2.14 -1.79 5.24
CA THR A 211 0.90 -1.08 5.61
C THR A 211 0.82 0.27 4.92
N ALA A 212 1.93 1.01 4.86
CA ALA A 212 2.02 2.26 4.12
C ALA A 212 1.67 2.07 2.64
N MET A 213 2.15 0.99 2.02
CA MET A 213 1.81 0.65 0.62
C MET A 213 0.32 0.32 0.45
N LYS A 214 -0.29 -0.41 1.39
CA LYS A 214 -1.74 -0.67 1.35
C LYS A 214 -2.57 0.61 1.46
N LEU A 215 -2.23 1.49 2.40
CA LEU A 215 -2.88 2.80 2.54
C LEU A 215 -2.69 3.64 1.27
N ALA A 216 -1.48 3.64 0.70
CA ALA A 216 -1.16 4.35 -0.54
C ALA A 216 -1.97 3.84 -1.74
N LEU A 217 -2.05 2.52 -1.93
CA LEU A 217 -2.87 1.89 -2.96
C LEU A 217 -4.34 2.25 -2.81
N LYS A 218 -4.85 2.16 -1.58
CA LYS A 218 -6.25 2.43 -1.30
C LYS A 218 -6.63 3.89 -1.55
N LYS A 219 -5.77 4.84 -1.13
CA LYS A 219 -5.93 6.27 -1.41
C LYS A 219 -5.82 6.57 -2.92
N THR A 220 -4.83 5.98 -3.59
CA THR A 220 -4.52 6.26 -5.01
C THR A 220 -5.57 5.73 -5.95
N ALA A 221 -5.98 4.48 -5.74
CA ALA A 221 -6.88 3.81 -6.66
C ALA A 221 -8.36 4.21 -6.46
N LYS A 222 -8.70 4.94 -5.37
CA LYS A 222 -10.09 5.18 -4.92
C LYS A 222 -10.93 3.91 -5.04
N ALA A 223 -10.29 2.77 -4.79
CA ALA A 223 -10.55 1.58 -5.56
C ALA A 223 -11.84 0.91 -5.08
N THR A 224 -12.68 0.52 -6.03
CA THR A 224 -13.57 -0.63 -5.81
C THR A 224 -12.72 -1.80 -5.31
N PRO A 225 -13.21 -2.67 -4.39
CA PRO A 225 -12.41 -3.77 -3.83
C PRO A 225 -11.62 -4.56 -4.88
N ASP A 226 -12.24 -4.86 -6.03
CA ASP A 226 -11.60 -5.53 -7.16
C ASP A 226 -10.34 -4.86 -7.73
N ALA A 227 -10.31 -3.53 -7.75
CA ALA A 227 -9.19 -2.74 -8.28
C ALA A 227 -8.05 -2.67 -7.28
N PHE A 228 -8.38 -2.55 -5.98
CA PHE A 228 -7.42 -2.61 -4.90
C PHE A 228 -6.76 -4.00 -4.88
N ASP A 229 -7.56 -5.06 -4.93
CA ASP A 229 -7.07 -6.45 -4.93
C ASP A 229 -6.11 -6.71 -6.08
N ALA A 230 -6.41 -6.22 -7.28
CA ALA A 230 -5.57 -6.43 -8.44
C ALA A 230 -4.23 -5.68 -8.36
N LEU A 231 -4.26 -4.42 -7.91
CA LEU A 231 -3.06 -3.61 -7.72
C LEU A 231 -2.23 -4.10 -6.52
N TYR A 232 -2.88 -4.50 -5.44
CA TYR A 232 -2.23 -5.11 -4.30
C TYR A 232 -1.66 -6.48 -4.67
N ALA A 233 -2.33 -7.27 -5.50
CA ALA A 233 -1.77 -8.52 -6.03
C ALA A 233 -0.59 -8.28 -6.99
N LEU A 234 -0.52 -7.12 -7.64
CA LEU A 234 0.64 -6.70 -8.43
C LEU A 234 1.81 -6.32 -7.53
N LEU A 235 1.62 -5.34 -6.65
CA LEU A 235 2.69 -4.80 -5.80
C LEU A 235 2.99 -5.70 -4.57
N GLY A 236 2.12 -6.63 -4.25
CA GLY A 236 2.27 -7.58 -3.14
C GLY A 236 3.08 -8.82 -3.52
N ILE A 237 3.59 -8.89 -4.75
CA ILE A 237 4.48 -9.98 -5.17
C ILE A 237 5.79 -9.91 -4.39
N ASP A 238 6.31 -11.08 -4.00
CA ASP A 238 7.56 -11.20 -3.24
C ASP A 238 8.73 -10.42 -3.86
N SER A 239 8.85 -10.41 -5.19
CA SER A 239 9.88 -9.62 -5.88
C SER A 239 9.75 -8.12 -5.61
N PHE A 240 8.54 -7.57 -5.66
CA PHE A 240 8.28 -6.17 -5.36
C PHE A 240 8.51 -5.88 -3.88
N ILE A 241 7.93 -6.67 -2.98
CA ILE A 241 8.08 -6.46 -1.52
C ILE A 241 9.56 -6.52 -1.14
N ASN A 242 10.30 -7.53 -1.64
CA ASN A 242 11.71 -7.68 -1.31
C ASN A 242 12.61 -6.66 -2.00
N GLY A 243 12.20 -6.15 -3.17
CA GLY A 243 12.96 -5.19 -3.95
C GLY A 243 12.78 -3.75 -3.47
N CYS A 244 11.54 -3.36 -3.18
CA CYS A 244 11.13 -1.98 -2.93
C CYS A 244 10.76 -1.70 -1.46
N LEU A 245 10.28 -2.72 -0.73
CA LEU A 245 9.72 -2.53 0.62
C LEU A 245 10.55 -3.19 1.73
N LYS A 246 11.74 -3.72 1.44
CA LYS A 246 12.67 -4.23 2.47
C LYS A 246 13.66 -3.16 2.90
#